data_AF-A0A8S9BDF8-F1
#
_entry.id   AF-A0A8S9BDF8-F1
#
_cell.length_a   1.000
_cell.length_b   1.000
_cell.length_c   1.000
_cell.angle_alpha   90.00
_cell.angle_beta   90.00
_cell.angle_gamma   90.00
#
_symmetry.space_group_name_H-M   'P 1'
#
loop_
_entity.id
_entity.type
_entity.pdbx_description
1 polymer ?
#
loop_
_entity_poly.entity_id
_entity_poly.type
_entity_poly.pdbx_seq_one_letter_code
_entity_poly.pdbx_strand_id
1 'polypeptide(L)'
;MAATEAARRAAAAEEERIILQMVADFEREEAEREAAAAEAQRIRDEEERLRRQEERRRIEEERIAAVGLRFRQLTTELETLNEVQRVLMAERYEFEVEVQRKERQDALDALAIRHAPELETLTNESQQLVFEAEHRYREEYRMRLVEEQRIEEEYVEKLKQFWNGKPDGEYKVRDAREELRRDQDKEYRFWDAYRRKQIFAIKEGEKRKMEALMVKHTKEINAIEGRSKIDVIEWNRKKWAEGKWAEEVTRERVAILQEMEQVEYARV
;
A
#
# COMPACT_ATOMS: atom_id res chain seq x y z
N MET A 1 106.74 90.89 21.69
CA MET A 1 105.75 90.48 20.68
C MET A 1 105.62 88.95 20.63
N ALA A 2 105.33 88.29 21.77
CA ALA A 2 105.13 86.83 21.85
C ALA A 2 103.83 86.45 22.60
N ALA A 3 103.24 87.38 23.36
CA ALA A 3 102.00 87.18 24.10
C ALA A 3 100.72 87.30 23.23
N THR A 4 100.80 88.00 22.09
CA THR A 4 99.67 88.22 21.18
C THR A 4 99.40 87.05 20.22
N GLU A 5 100.39 86.19 19.95
CA GLU A 5 100.22 84.97 19.16
C GLU A 5 99.73 83.79 20.00
N ALA A 6 100.13 83.71 21.27
CA ALA A 6 99.63 82.70 22.21
C ALA A 6 98.14 82.88 22.52
N ALA A 7 97.67 84.13 22.67
CA ALA A 7 96.25 84.44 22.86
C ALA A 7 95.38 84.13 21.62
N ARG A 8 95.92 84.36 20.41
CA ARG A 8 95.24 83.97 19.15
C ARG A 8 95.21 82.46 18.92
N ARG A 9 96.26 81.72 19.31
CA ARG A 9 96.27 80.25 19.24
C ARG A 9 95.37 79.59 20.28
N ALA A 10 95.26 80.18 21.47
CA ALA A 10 94.30 79.72 22.48
C ALA A 10 92.85 79.99 22.06
N ALA A 11 92.56 81.17 21.50
CA ALA A 11 91.24 81.48 20.93
C ALA A 11 90.89 80.59 19.73
N ALA A 12 91.84 80.35 18.82
CA ALA A 12 91.65 79.43 17.70
C ALA A 12 91.44 77.97 18.15
N ALA A 13 92.11 77.52 19.22
CA ALA A 13 91.90 76.19 19.78
C ALA A 13 90.55 76.05 20.53
N GLU A 14 90.06 77.13 21.13
CA GLU A 14 88.73 77.20 21.73
C GLU A 14 87.64 77.16 20.64
N GLU A 15 87.82 77.93 19.55
CA GLU A 15 86.96 77.90 18.36
C GLU A 15 86.96 76.52 17.68
N GLU A 16 88.13 75.88 17.55
CA GLU A 16 88.26 74.53 17.00
C GLU A 16 87.56 73.48 17.89
N ARG A 17 87.64 73.62 19.23
CA ARG A 17 86.87 72.78 20.16
C ARG A 17 85.37 72.98 20.04
N ILE A 18 84.91 74.23 19.90
CA ILE A 18 83.49 74.55 19.72
C ILE A 18 82.99 73.97 18.39
N ILE A 19 83.76 74.10 17.31
CA ILE A 19 83.43 73.52 16.01
C ILE A 19 83.40 71.99 16.07
N LEU A 20 84.38 71.34 16.71
CA LEU A 20 84.41 69.89 16.89
C LEU A 20 83.23 69.40 17.74
N GLN A 21 82.83 70.16 18.76
CA GLN A 21 81.66 69.85 19.58
C GLN A 21 80.36 70.04 18.79
N MET A 22 80.25 71.10 17.99
CA MET A 22 79.12 71.31 17.08
C MET A 22 79.01 70.21 16.02
N VAL A 23 80.13 69.72 15.48
CA VAL A 23 80.14 68.59 14.54
C VAL A 23 79.74 67.29 15.24
N ALA A 24 80.26 67.03 16.45
CA ALA A 24 79.91 65.83 17.22
C ALA A 24 78.42 65.84 17.67
N ASP A 25 77.89 66.99 18.04
CA ASP A 25 76.47 67.15 18.39
C ASP A 25 75.58 67.06 17.13
N PHE A 26 76.03 67.59 15.99
CA PHE A 26 75.36 67.41 14.69
C PHE A 26 75.37 65.95 14.22
N GLU A 27 76.47 65.22 14.38
CA GLU A 27 76.58 63.79 14.07
C GLU A 27 75.69 62.95 14.99
N ARG A 28 75.54 63.32 16.27
CA ARG A 28 74.58 62.67 17.18
C ARG A 28 73.13 62.96 16.76
N GLU A 29 72.80 64.20 16.42
CA GLU A 29 71.46 64.55 15.94
C GLU A 29 71.13 63.90 14.59
N GLU A 30 72.06 63.82 13.66
CA GLU A 30 71.91 63.07 12.40
C GLU A 30 71.70 61.58 12.67
N ALA A 31 72.52 60.97 13.55
CA ALA A 31 72.36 59.57 13.92
C ALA A 31 71.02 59.28 14.61
N GLU A 32 70.53 60.20 15.47
CA GLU A 32 69.20 60.11 16.10
C GLU A 32 68.08 60.27 15.06
N ARG A 33 68.22 61.17 14.08
CA ARG A 33 67.26 61.32 12.98
C ARG A 33 67.24 60.10 12.06
N GLU A 34 68.40 59.53 11.74
CA GLU A 34 68.50 58.30 10.96
C GLU A 34 67.90 57.11 11.72
N ALA A 35 68.16 56.99 13.02
CA ALA A 35 67.56 55.97 13.87
C ALA A 35 66.02 56.12 13.97
N ALA A 36 65.52 57.35 14.17
CA ALA A 36 64.09 57.64 14.18
C ALA A 36 63.43 57.41 12.82
N ALA A 37 64.10 57.72 11.72
CA ALA A 37 63.62 57.44 10.37
C ALA A 37 63.59 55.93 10.08
N ALA A 38 64.60 55.19 10.53
CA ALA A 38 64.65 53.73 10.41
C ALA A 38 63.56 53.06 11.27
N GLU A 39 63.31 53.53 12.49
CA GLU A 39 62.24 53.04 13.35
C GLU A 39 60.85 53.36 12.77
N ALA A 40 60.64 54.58 12.27
CA ALA A 40 59.41 54.96 11.58
C ALA A 40 59.16 54.12 10.31
N GLN A 41 60.21 53.79 9.56
CA GLN A 41 60.11 52.91 8.39
C GLN A 41 59.74 51.48 8.80
N ARG A 42 60.33 50.95 9.88
CA ARG A 42 59.97 49.63 10.42
C ARG A 42 58.51 49.54 10.85
N ILE A 43 58.00 50.57 11.53
CA ILE A 43 56.59 50.63 11.95
C ILE A 43 55.67 50.63 10.73
N ARG A 44 55.99 51.43 9.68
CA ARG A 44 55.21 51.46 8.43
C ARG A 44 55.22 50.11 7.72
N ASP A 45 56.38 49.45 7.63
CA ASP A 45 56.51 48.14 7.00
C ASP A 45 55.75 47.06 7.79
N GLU A 46 55.74 47.13 9.13
CA GLU A 46 54.96 46.25 10.00
C GLU A 46 53.45 46.49 9.86
N GLU A 47 53.00 47.75 9.82
CA GLU A 47 51.59 48.11 9.56
C GLU A 47 51.12 47.66 8.17
N GLU A 48 51.94 47.83 7.13
CA GLU A 48 51.63 47.32 5.80
C GLU A 48 51.53 45.79 5.78
N ARG A 49 52.40 45.09 6.53
CA ARG A 49 52.35 43.63 6.65
C ARG A 49 51.08 43.18 7.37
N LEU A 50 50.70 43.86 8.45
CA LEU A 50 49.46 43.57 9.18
C LEU A 50 48.23 43.80 8.29
N ARG A 51 48.17 44.94 7.58
CA ARG A 51 47.06 45.23 6.64
C ARG A 51 46.96 44.18 5.53
N ARG A 52 48.08 43.78 4.92
CA ARG A 52 48.08 42.71 3.89
C ARG A 52 47.64 41.36 4.46
N GLN A 53 47.97 41.06 5.72
CA GLN A 53 47.51 39.83 6.39
C GLN A 53 46.01 39.89 6.70
N GLU A 54 45.51 41.02 7.19
CA GLU A 54 44.08 41.24 7.43
C GLU A 54 43.26 41.17 6.15
N GLU A 55 43.74 41.78 5.06
CA GLU A 55 43.07 41.72 3.76
C GLU A 55 43.03 40.29 3.21
N ARG A 56 44.13 39.54 3.34
CA ARG A 56 44.15 38.11 2.99
C ARG A 56 43.16 37.30 3.83
N ARG A 57 43.07 37.55 5.13
CA ARG A 57 42.10 36.89 6.02
C ARG A 57 40.67 37.22 5.62
N ARG A 58 40.36 38.47 5.28
CA ARG A 58 39.01 38.86 4.83
C ARG A 58 38.60 38.16 3.53
N ILE A 59 39.49 38.14 2.54
CA ILE A 59 39.23 37.43 1.27
C ILE A 59 38.99 35.93 1.51
N GLU A 60 39.75 35.35 2.44
CA GLU A 60 39.61 33.95 2.82
C GLU A 60 38.29 33.67 3.56
N GLU A 61 37.94 34.50 4.53
CA GLU A 61 36.66 34.44 5.25
C GLU A 61 35.47 34.59 4.30
N GLU A 62 35.56 35.50 3.32
CA GLU A 62 34.53 35.68 2.28
C GLU A 62 34.38 34.44 1.39
N ARG A 63 35.49 33.78 1.02
CA ARG A 63 35.46 32.53 0.25
C ARG A 63 34.85 31.39 1.04
N ILE A 64 35.25 31.21 2.29
CA ILE A 64 34.68 30.20 3.20
C ILE A 64 33.18 30.45 3.39
N ALA A 65 32.78 31.71 3.61
CA ALA A 65 31.37 32.08 3.76
C ALA A 65 30.55 31.79 2.48
N ALA A 66 31.12 32.04 1.30
CA ALA A 66 30.48 31.75 0.03
C ALA A 66 30.29 30.24 -0.20
N VAL A 67 31.32 29.43 0.12
CA VAL A 67 31.23 27.96 0.08
C VAL A 67 30.12 27.48 1.02
N GLY A 68 30.14 27.90 2.29
CA GLY A 68 29.13 27.49 3.26
C GLY A 68 27.71 27.97 2.94
N LEU A 69 27.55 29.11 2.26
CA LEU A 69 26.24 29.55 1.77
C LEU A 69 25.73 28.62 0.66
N ARG A 70 26.59 28.26 -0.30
CA ARG A 70 26.23 27.38 -1.41
C ARG A 70 25.83 25.98 -0.93
N PHE A 71 26.58 25.37 -0.03
CA PHE A 71 26.25 24.03 0.48
C PHE A 71 24.99 24.03 1.36
N ARG A 72 24.74 25.11 2.11
CA ARG A 72 23.46 25.30 2.79
C ARG A 72 22.28 25.35 1.81
N GLN A 73 22.40 26.11 0.72
CA GLN A 73 21.37 26.15 -0.32
C GLN A 73 21.11 24.76 -0.93
N LEU A 74 22.16 24.03 -1.29
CA LEU A 74 22.04 22.66 -1.84
C LEU A 74 21.40 21.69 -0.84
N THR A 75 21.70 21.83 0.45
CA THR A 75 21.09 21.00 1.50
C THR A 75 19.59 21.28 1.59
N THR A 76 19.19 22.55 1.59
CA THR A 76 17.76 22.93 1.59
C THR A 76 17.03 22.46 0.32
N GLU A 77 17.66 22.54 -0.85
CA GLU A 77 17.11 22.00 -2.10
C GLU A 77 16.93 20.47 -2.03
N LEU A 78 17.87 19.75 -1.42
CA LEU A 78 17.75 18.30 -1.24
C LEU A 78 16.63 17.94 -0.25
N GLU A 79 16.51 18.69 0.85
CA GLU A 79 15.44 18.52 1.84
C GLU A 79 14.06 18.73 1.21
N THR A 80 13.87 19.84 0.50
CA THR A 80 12.62 20.15 -0.20
C THR A 80 12.28 19.11 -1.26
N LEU A 81 13.27 18.63 -2.03
CA LEU A 81 13.07 17.54 -2.98
C LEU A 81 12.60 16.26 -2.28
N ASN A 82 13.23 15.88 -1.16
CA ASN A 82 12.85 14.70 -0.39
C ASN A 82 11.43 14.82 0.20
N GLU A 83 11.03 16.01 0.65
CA GLU A 83 9.65 16.28 1.10
C GLU A 83 8.65 16.09 -0.04
N VAL A 84 8.89 16.67 -1.21
CA VAL A 84 8.04 16.52 -2.40
C VAL A 84 7.95 15.05 -2.81
N GLN A 85 9.07 14.32 -2.80
CA GLN A 85 9.09 12.89 -3.12
C GLN A 85 8.23 12.07 -2.14
N ARG A 86 8.27 12.39 -0.84
CA ARG A 86 7.44 11.72 0.17
C ARG A 86 5.95 11.97 -0.06
N VAL A 87 5.55 13.18 -0.42
CA VAL A 87 4.16 13.50 -0.75
C VAL A 87 3.71 12.72 -1.99
N LEU A 88 4.50 12.73 -3.07
CA LEU A 88 4.19 11.98 -4.29
C LEU A 88 4.11 10.46 -4.04
N MET A 89 4.97 9.93 -3.17
CA MET A 89 4.90 8.52 -2.76
C MET A 89 3.62 8.24 -1.99
N ALA A 90 3.21 9.11 -1.07
CA ALA A 90 1.97 8.97 -0.32
C ALA A 90 0.74 8.99 -1.24
N GLU A 91 0.65 9.95 -2.16
CA GLU A 91 -0.43 10.03 -3.16
C GLU A 91 -0.49 8.78 -4.04
N ARG A 92 0.68 8.29 -4.51
CA ARG A 92 0.74 7.03 -5.26
C ARG A 92 0.23 5.86 -4.44
N TYR A 93 0.61 5.77 -3.17
CA TYR A 93 0.16 4.69 -2.29
C TYR A 93 -1.35 4.71 -2.06
N GLU A 94 -1.94 5.89 -1.88
CA GLU A 94 -3.39 6.05 -1.75
C GLU A 94 -4.10 5.59 -3.03
N PHE A 95 -3.62 6.03 -4.19
CA PHE A 95 -4.16 5.62 -5.48
C PHE A 95 -4.05 4.10 -5.70
N GLU A 96 -2.91 3.48 -5.40
CA GLU A 96 -2.73 2.03 -5.53
C GLU A 96 -3.73 1.25 -4.64
N VAL A 97 -3.99 1.73 -3.41
CA VAL A 97 -4.98 1.11 -2.51
C VAL A 97 -6.40 1.25 -3.05
N GLU A 98 -6.74 2.42 -3.60
CA GLU A 98 -8.05 2.64 -4.22
C GLU A 98 -8.28 1.73 -5.43
N VAL A 99 -7.27 1.58 -6.29
CA VAL A 99 -7.31 0.67 -7.44
C VAL A 99 -7.52 -0.77 -6.96
N GLN A 100 -6.72 -1.26 -6.02
CA GLN A 100 -6.87 -2.62 -5.48
C GLN A 100 -8.25 -2.86 -4.85
N ARG A 101 -8.76 -1.86 -4.12
CA ARG A 101 -10.10 -1.94 -3.53
C ARG A 101 -11.18 -2.00 -4.60
N LYS A 102 -11.05 -1.19 -5.66
CA LYS A 102 -11.99 -1.17 -6.77
C LYS A 102 -11.95 -2.48 -7.55
N GLU A 103 -10.77 -2.99 -7.89
CA GLU A 103 -10.61 -4.28 -8.58
C GLU A 103 -11.24 -5.44 -7.78
N ARG A 104 -11.04 -5.46 -6.45
CA ARG A 104 -11.73 -6.42 -5.58
C ARG A 104 -13.25 -6.28 -5.69
N GLN A 105 -13.77 -5.06 -5.60
CA GLN A 105 -15.20 -4.80 -5.65
C GLN A 105 -15.80 -5.19 -7.00
N ASP A 106 -15.17 -4.77 -8.10
CA ASP A 106 -15.58 -5.09 -9.47
C ASP A 106 -15.61 -6.62 -9.68
N ALA A 107 -14.63 -7.35 -9.12
CA ALA A 107 -14.60 -8.81 -9.19
C ALA A 107 -15.74 -9.46 -8.37
N LEU A 108 -16.07 -8.92 -7.19
CA LEU A 108 -17.21 -9.39 -6.39
C LEU A 108 -18.54 -9.09 -7.06
N ASP A 109 -18.68 -7.90 -7.66
CA ASP A 109 -19.89 -7.49 -8.38
C ASP A 109 -20.10 -8.36 -9.63
N ALA A 110 -19.02 -8.68 -10.36
CA ALA A 110 -19.06 -9.63 -11.47
C ALA A 110 -19.52 -11.03 -11.03
N LEU A 111 -19.07 -11.51 -9.86
CA LEU A 111 -19.58 -12.76 -9.30
C LEU A 111 -21.07 -12.64 -8.93
N ALA A 112 -21.49 -11.55 -8.29
CA ALA A 112 -22.88 -11.36 -7.89
C ALA A 112 -23.83 -11.36 -9.11
N ILE A 113 -23.45 -10.68 -10.19
CA ILE A 113 -24.19 -10.66 -11.47
C ILE A 113 -24.30 -12.07 -12.07
N ARG A 114 -23.26 -12.91 -11.94
CA ARG A 114 -23.25 -14.27 -12.48
C ARG A 114 -23.97 -15.29 -11.59
N HIS A 115 -23.80 -15.20 -10.28
CA HIS A 115 -24.34 -16.17 -9.31
C HIS A 115 -25.87 -16.11 -9.25
N ALA A 116 -26.45 -14.92 -9.33
CA ALA A 116 -27.90 -14.73 -9.28
C ALA A 116 -28.68 -15.55 -10.35
N PRO A 117 -28.38 -15.43 -11.67
CA PRO A 117 -29.06 -16.21 -12.70
C PRO A 117 -28.70 -17.71 -12.64
N GLU A 118 -27.50 -18.10 -12.19
CA GLU A 118 -27.16 -19.52 -11.99
C GLU A 118 -28.07 -20.16 -10.92
N LEU A 119 -28.27 -19.47 -9.79
CA LEU A 119 -29.17 -19.92 -8.71
C LEU A 119 -30.63 -19.94 -9.15
N GLU A 120 -31.08 -18.90 -9.85
CA GLU A 120 -32.46 -18.82 -10.35
C GLU A 120 -32.75 -19.96 -11.34
N THR A 121 -31.84 -20.18 -12.29
CA THR A 121 -31.96 -21.24 -13.30
C THR A 121 -32.04 -22.61 -12.63
N LEU A 122 -31.12 -22.93 -11.72
CA LEU A 122 -31.14 -24.21 -11.01
C LEU A 122 -32.38 -24.37 -10.13
N THR A 123 -32.86 -23.28 -9.52
CA THR A 123 -34.09 -23.29 -8.72
C THR A 123 -35.30 -23.62 -9.59
N ASN A 124 -35.43 -22.98 -10.75
CA ASN A 124 -36.52 -23.19 -11.69
C ASN A 124 -36.49 -24.62 -12.26
N GLU A 125 -35.32 -25.11 -12.68
CA GLU A 125 -35.12 -26.48 -13.17
C GLU A 125 -35.48 -27.52 -12.09
N SER A 126 -35.01 -27.31 -10.85
CA SER A 126 -35.33 -28.18 -9.72
C SER A 126 -36.84 -28.22 -9.44
N GLN A 127 -37.49 -27.06 -9.40
CA GLN A 127 -38.94 -26.97 -9.17
C GLN A 127 -39.72 -27.65 -10.30
N GLN A 128 -39.31 -27.46 -11.55
CA GLN A 128 -39.93 -28.08 -12.70
C GLN A 128 -39.80 -29.61 -12.66
N LEU A 129 -38.61 -30.15 -12.34
CA LEU A 129 -38.41 -31.59 -12.22
C LEU A 129 -39.29 -32.23 -11.15
N VAL A 130 -39.40 -31.57 -9.99
CA VAL A 130 -40.29 -32.00 -8.90
C VAL A 130 -41.76 -31.95 -9.34
N PHE A 131 -42.16 -30.85 -9.99
CA PHE A 131 -43.52 -30.67 -10.50
C PHE A 131 -43.89 -31.74 -11.54
N GLU A 132 -43.02 -32.01 -12.50
CA GLU A 132 -43.23 -33.03 -13.53
C GLU A 132 -43.35 -34.44 -12.93
N ALA A 133 -42.54 -34.75 -11.91
CA ALA A 133 -42.67 -36.02 -11.19
C ALA A 133 -44.01 -36.10 -10.44
N GLU A 134 -44.39 -35.05 -9.72
CA GLU A 134 -45.67 -34.97 -9.00
C GLU A 134 -46.87 -35.08 -9.96
N HIS A 135 -46.80 -34.43 -11.12
CA HIS A 135 -47.81 -34.49 -12.18
C HIS A 135 -47.93 -35.91 -12.75
N ARG A 136 -46.80 -36.54 -13.09
CA ARG A 136 -46.78 -37.92 -13.61
C ARG A 136 -47.45 -38.91 -12.67
N TYR A 137 -47.12 -38.85 -11.37
CA TYR A 137 -47.76 -39.71 -10.38
C TYR A 137 -49.25 -39.39 -10.16
N ARG A 138 -49.66 -38.14 -10.37
CA ARG A 138 -51.09 -37.77 -10.32
C ARG A 138 -51.86 -38.37 -11.49
N GLU A 139 -51.30 -38.37 -12.69
CA GLU A 139 -51.91 -39.04 -13.85
C GLU A 139 -51.92 -40.57 -13.68
N GLU A 140 -50.84 -41.15 -13.16
CA GLU A 140 -50.79 -42.58 -12.84
C GLU A 140 -51.91 -42.96 -11.84
N TYR A 141 -52.12 -42.15 -10.80
CA TYR A 141 -53.20 -42.36 -9.84
C TYR A 141 -54.59 -42.32 -10.49
N ARG A 142 -54.83 -41.34 -11.37
CA ARG A 142 -56.11 -41.25 -12.09
C ARG A 142 -56.37 -42.49 -12.94
N MET A 143 -55.36 -42.97 -13.66
CA MET A 143 -55.48 -44.17 -14.48
C MET A 143 -55.74 -45.42 -13.63
N ARG A 144 -55.04 -45.56 -12.50
CA ARG A 144 -55.28 -46.65 -11.52
C ARG A 144 -56.70 -46.62 -10.97
N LEU A 145 -57.19 -45.45 -10.56
CA LEU A 145 -58.53 -45.31 -10.00
C LEU A 145 -59.63 -45.72 -10.99
N VAL A 146 -59.49 -45.31 -12.27
CA VAL A 146 -60.43 -45.70 -13.33
C VAL A 146 -60.42 -47.21 -13.55
N GLU A 147 -59.23 -47.82 -13.56
CA GLU A 147 -59.07 -49.26 -13.73
C GLU A 147 -59.61 -50.06 -12.53
N GLU A 148 -59.35 -49.60 -11.30
CA GLU A 148 -59.87 -50.20 -10.07
C GLU A 148 -61.41 -50.17 -10.03
N GLN A 149 -62.02 -49.06 -10.46
CA GLN A 149 -63.48 -48.94 -10.60
C GLN A 149 -64.02 -49.92 -11.63
N ARG A 150 -63.37 -50.02 -12.81
CA ARG A 150 -63.75 -50.97 -13.86
C ARG A 150 -63.68 -52.42 -13.36
N ILE A 151 -62.60 -52.79 -12.68
CA ILE A 151 -62.43 -54.12 -12.09
C ILE A 151 -63.51 -54.39 -11.03
N GLU A 152 -63.79 -53.43 -10.16
CA GLU A 152 -64.84 -53.55 -9.14
C GLU A 152 -66.22 -53.78 -9.79
N GLU A 153 -66.57 -53.00 -10.81
CA GLU A 153 -67.83 -53.14 -11.55
C GLU A 153 -67.95 -54.50 -12.24
N GLU A 154 -66.92 -54.92 -12.98
CA GLU A 154 -66.88 -56.23 -13.65
C GLU A 154 -66.96 -57.40 -12.65
N TYR A 155 -66.32 -57.27 -11.49
CA TYR A 155 -66.35 -58.27 -10.44
C TYR A 155 -67.72 -58.37 -9.76
N VAL A 156 -68.32 -57.22 -9.41
CA VAL A 156 -69.66 -57.16 -8.82
C VAL A 156 -70.71 -57.73 -9.77
N GLU A 157 -70.61 -57.46 -11.06
CA GLU A 157 -71.53 -58.02 -12.07
C GLU A 157 -71.44 -59.54 -12.14
N LYS A 158 -70.23 -60.11 -12.18
CA LYS A 158 -70.00 -61.57 -12.12
C LYS A 158 -70.54 -62.19 -10.83
N LEU A 159 -70.35 -61.53 -9.70
CA LEU A 159 -70.87 -61.98 -8.40
C LEU A 159 -72.41 -61.98 -8.37
N LYS A 160 -73.06 -60.93 -8.87
CA LYS A 160 -74.53 -60.85 -8.96
C LYS A 160 -75.09 -62.00 -9.82
N GLN A 161 -74.46 -62.27 -10.96
CA GLN A 161 -74.88 -63.37 -11.84
C GLN A 161 -74.72 -64.75 -11.15
N PHE A 162 -73.62 -64.97 -10.42
CA PHE A 162 -73.37 -66.24 -9.73
C PHE A 162 -74.27 -66.50 -8.52
N TRP A 163 -74.63 -65.43 -7.78
CA TRP A 163 -75.45 -65.52 -6.57
C TRP A 163 -76.95 -65.30 -6.80
N ASN A 164 -77.37 -65.04 -8.05
CA ASN A 164 -78.76 -64.86 -8.41
C ASN A 164 -79.61 -66.08 -8.01
N GLY A 165 -80.72 -65.84 -7.30
CA GLY A 165 -81.64 -66.88 -6.84
C GLY A 165 -81.15 -67.75 -5.67
N LYS A 166 -79.96 -67.49 -5.10
CA LYS A 166 -79.44 -68.21 -3.91
C LYS A 166 -79.81 -67.48 -2.60
N PRO A 167 -80.06 -68.19 -1.50
CA PRO A 167 -80.24 -67.56 -0.19
C PRO A 167 -78.97 -66.80 0.22
N ASP A 168 -79.14 -65.65 0.86
CA ASP A 168 -78.08 -64.73 1.30
C ASP A 168 -77.16 -64.15 0.18
N GLY A 169 -77.58 -64.26 -1.09
CA GLY A 169 -76.77 -63.84 -2.24
C GLY A 169 -76.33 -62.37 -2.19
N GLU A 170 -77.21 -61.45 -1.81
CA GLU A 170 -76.87 -60.01 -1.69
C GLU A 170 -75.81 -59.75 -0.61
N TYR A 171 -75.90 -60.43 0.53
CA TYR A 171 -74.93 -60.31 1.60
C TYR A 171 -73.55 -60.81 1.14
N LYS A 172 -73.51 -61.95 0.44
CA LYS A 172 -72.27 -62.52 -0.12
C LYS A 172 -71.62 -61.61 -1.18
N VAL A 173 -72.42 -60.98 -2.05
CA VAL A 173 -71.92 -60.00 -3.02
C VAL A 173 -71.31 -58.78 -2.32
N ARG A 174 -71.97 -58.27 -1.27
CA ARG A 174 -71.46 -57.12 -0.51
C ARG A 174 -70.15 -57.44 0.20
N ASP A 175 -70.07 -58.58 0.87
CA ASP A 175 -68.90 -59.01 1.63
C ASP A 175 -67.67 -59.19 0.71
N ALA A 176 -67.85 -59.87 -0.43
CA ALA A 176 -66.80 -60.05 -1.43
C ALA A 176 -66.36 -58.73 -2.09
N ARG A 177 -67.28 -57.78 -2.31
CA ARG A 177 -66.94 -56.43 -2.77
C ARG A 177 -66.12 -55.66 -1.74
N GLU A 178 -66.48 -55.77 -0.47
CA GLU A 178 -65.75 -55.10 0.61
C GLU A 178 -64.35 -55.69 0.79
N GLU A 179 -64.20 -57.01 0.63
CA GLU A 179 -62.89 -57.67 0.60
C GLU A 179 -62.01 -57.14 -0.54
N LEU A 180 -62.53 -57.06 -1.77
CA LEU A 180 -61.80 -56.49 -2.91
C LEU A 180 -61.34 -55.05 -2.63
N ARG A 181 -62.23 -54.21 -2.09
CA ARG A 181 -61.88 -52.82 -1.73
C ARG A 181 -60.80 -52.74 -0.67
N ARG A 182 -60.82 -53.62 0.33
CA ARG A 182 -59.76 -53.68 1.36
C ARG A 182 -58.41 -54.03 0.75
N ASP A 183 -58.38 -54.88 -0.28
CA ASP A 183 -57.14 -55.23 -0.97
C ASP A 183 -56.65 -54.09 -1.88
N GLN A 184 -57.53 -53.44 -2.64
CA GLN A 184 -57.22 -52.22 -3.40
C GLN A 184 -56.68 -51.11 -2.48
N ASP A 185 -57.28 -50.90 -1.30
CA ASP A 185 -56.79 -49.94 -0.31
C ASP A 185 -55.37 -50.25 0.19
N LYS A 186 -55.03 -51.54 0.36
CA LYS A 186 -53.67 -51.96 0.74
C LYS A 186 -52.70 -51.64 -0.39
N GLU A 187 -53.03 -52.00 -1.62
CA GLU A 187 -52.20 -51.73 -2.80
C GLU A 187 -51.97 -50.23 -2.99
N TYR A 188 -53.02 -49.42 -2.82
CA TYR A 188 -52.92 -47.96 -2.85
C TYR A 188 -51.94 -47.43 -1.79
N ARG A 189 -51.99 -47.93 -0.55
CA ARG A 189 -51.06 -47.51 0.51
C ARG A 189 -49.60 -47.83 0.16
N PHE A 190 -49.34 -49.01 -0.43
CA PHE A 190 -48.01 -49.36 -0.91
C PHE A 190 -47.54 -48.43 -2.03
N TRP A 191 -48.42 -48.15 -2.99
CA TRP A 191 -48.12 -47.23 -4.08
C TRP A 191 -47.89 -45.79 -3.61
N ASP A 192 -48.73 -45.25 -2.72
CA ASP A 192 -48.55 -43.89 -2.18
C ASP A 192 -47.25 -43.77 -1.37
N ALA A 193 -46.91 -44.79 -0.57
CA ALA A 193 -45.62 -44.84 0.12
C ALA A 193 -44.44 -44.86 -0.86
N TYR A 194 -44.53 -45.65 -1.94
CA TYR A 194 -43.52 -45.68 -2.99
C TYR A 194 -43.39 -44.32 -3.69
N ARG A 195 -44.50 -43.74 -4.14
CA ARG A 195 -44.57 -42.41 -4.77
C ARG A 195 -43.91 -41.35 -3.90
N ARG A 196 -44.29 -41.27 -2.62
CA ARG A 196 -43.73 -40.30 -1.68
C ARG A 196 -42.21 -40.46 -1.54
N LYS A 197 -41.73 -41.70 -1.46
CA LYS A 197 -40.29 -42.00 -1.41
C LYS A 197 -39.55 -41.53 -2.67
N GLN A 198 -40.14 -41.73 -3.85
CA GLN A 198 -39.54 -41.28 -5.12
C GLN A 198 -39.49 -39.75 -5.23
N ILE A 199 -40.60 -39.06 -4.93
CA ILE A 199 -40.62 -37.58 -4.91
C ILE A 199 -39.62 -37.04 -3.90
N PHE A 200 -39.53 -37.65 -2.71
CA PHE A 200 -38.55 -37.26 -1.69
C PHE A 200 -37.11 -37.43 -2.21
N ALA A 201 -36.79 -38.56 -2.86
CA ALA A 201 -35.46 -38.78 -3.42
C ALA A 201 -35.09 -37.74 -4.49
N ILE A 202 -36.04 -37.34 -5.34
CA ILE A 202 -35.83 -36.28 -6.32
C ILE A 202 -35.57 -34.94 -5.61
N LYS A 203 -36.42 -34.55 -4.65
CA LYS A 203 -36.26 -33.31 -3.88
C LYS A 203 -34.90 -33.24 -3.18
N GLU A 204 -34.46 -34.34 -2.58
CA GLU A 204 -33.17 -34.43 -1.89
C GLU A 204 -32.00 -34.37 -2.88
N GLY A 205 -32.13 -34.98 -4.06
CA GLY A 205 -31.16 -34.87 -5.14
C GLY A 205 -30.97 -33.44 -5.63
N GLU A 206 -32.06 -32.72 -5.89
CA GLU A 206 -32.01 -31.32 -6.32
C GLU A 206 -31.48 -30.40 -5.21
N LYS A 207 -31.85 -30.65 -3.94
CA LYS A 207 -31.30 -29.93 -2.80
C LYS A 207 -29.77 -30.06 -2.71
N ARG A 208 -29.21 -31.26 -2.93
CA ARG A 208 -27.76 -31.46 -2.95
C ARG A 208 -27.07 -30.71 -4.10
N LYS A 209 -27.71 -30.62 -5.27
CA LYS A 209 -27.18 -29.79 -6.38
C LYS A 209 -27.13 -28.32 -5.98
N MET A 210 -28.19 -27.82 -5.35
CA MET A 210 -28.25 -26.45 -4.84
C MET A 210 -27.14 -26.18 -3.82
N GLU A 211 -26.96 -27.08 -2.84
CA GLU A 211 -25.88 -26.97 -1.84
C GLU A 211 -24.50 -26.98 -2.51
N ALA A 212 -24.27 -27.85 -3.49
CA ALA A 212 -23.01 -27.89 -4.24
C ALA A 212 -22.75 -26.58 -5.00
N LEU A 213 -23.78 -25.99 -5.62
CA LEU A 213 -23.68 -24.70 -6.30
C LEU A 213 -23.35 -23.58 -5.32
N MET A 214 -24.02 -23.51 -4.16
CA MET A 214 -23.70 -22.51 -3.14
C MET A 214 -22.26 -22.65 -2.64
N VAL A 215 -21.79 -23.87 -2.38
CA VAL A 215 -20.39 -24.12 -1.98
C VAL A 215 -19.41 -23.64 -3.05
N LYS A 216 -19.72 -23.85 -4.33
CA LYS A 216 -18.91 -23.32 -5.45
C LYS A 216 -18.88 -21.79 -5.41
N HIS A 217 -20.03 -21.13 -5.29
CA HIS A 217 -20.12 -19.67 -5.19
C HIS A 217 -19.31 -19.11 -4.01
N THR A 218 -19.44 -19.72 -2.83
CA THR A 218 -18.67 -19.33 -1.64
C THR A 218 -17.16 -19.50 -1.86
N LYS A 219 -16.73 -20.59 -2.52
CA LYS A 219 -15.31 -20.80 -2.85
C LYS A 219 -14.76 -19.72 -3.77
N GLU A 220 -15.53 -19.29 -4.77
CA GLU A 220 -15.11 -18.22 -5.69
C GLU A 220 -14.96 -16.88 -4.98
N ILE A 221 -15.92 -16.53 -4.10
CA ILE A 221 -15.83 -15.33 -3.27
C ILE A 221 -14.59 -15.41 -2.36
N ASN A 222 -14.40 -16.53 -1.67
CA ASN A 222 -13.25 -16.74 -0.79
C ASN A 222 -11.91 -16.65 -1.54
N ALA A 223 -11.86 -17.05 -2.81
CA ALA A 223 -10.65 -16.91 -3.62
C ALA A 223 -10.30 -15.44 -3.88
N ILE A 224 -11.30 -14.60 -4.21
CA ILE A 224 -11.11 -13.15 -4.39
C ILE A 224 -10.68 -12.50 -3.07
N GLU A 225 -11.36 -12.83 -1.97
CA GLU A 225 -10.99 -12.29 -0.66
C GLU A 225 -9.61 -12.75 -0.19
N GLY A 226 -9.27 -14.02 -0.47
CA GLY A 226 -7.95 -14.58 -0.21
C GLY A 226 -6.86 -13.85 -0.98
N ARG A 227 -7.09 -13.57 -2.27
CA ARG A 227 -6.16 -12.80 -3.10
C ARG A 227 -6.00 -11.37 -2.57
N SER A 228 -7.10 -10.68 -2.26
CA SER A 228 -7.07 -9.33 -1.69
C SER A 228 -6.26 -9.25 -0.39
N LYS A 229 -6.33 -10.27 0.47
CA LYS A 229 -5.51 -10.32 1.70
C LYS A 229 -4.01 -10.43 1.39
N ILE A 230 -3.64 -11.19 0.35
CA ILE A 230 -2.26 -11.31 -0.11
C ILE A 230 -1.79 -9.97 -0.67
N ASP A 231 -2.58 -9.33 -1.52
CA ASP A 231 -2.25 -8.04 -2.14
C ASP A 231 -1.99 -6.96 -1.07
N VAL A 232 -2.76 -6.95 0.03
CA VAL A 232 -2.53 -6.04 1.18
C VAL A 232 -1.18 -6.30 1.85
N ILE A 233 -0.78 -7.57 2.02
CA ILE A 233 0.51 -7.91 2.62
C ILE A 233 1.65 -7.51 1.69
N GLU A 234 1.54 -7.81 0.40
CA GLU A 234 2.52 -7.45 -0.62
C GLU A 234 2.68 -5.93 -0.74
N TRP A 235 1.56 -5.19 -0.74
CA TRP A 235 1.55 -3.74 -0.74
C TRP A 235 2.25 -3.14 0.48
N ASN A 236 1.96 -3.66 1.69
CA ASN A 236 2.62 -3.20 2.91
C ASN A 236 4.14 -3.42 2.87
N ARG A 237 4.58 -4.58 2.35
CA ARG A 237 6.00 -4.88 2.17
C ARG A 237 6.65 -3.93 1.18
N LYS A 238 6.01 -3.70 0.03
CA LYS A 238 6.46 -2.75 -0.99
C LYS A 238 6.59 -1.35 -0.41
N LYS A 239 5.54 -0.82 0.23
CA LYS A 239 5.54 0.50 0.88
C LYS A 239 6.68 0.66 1.88
N TRP A 240 6.90 -0.35 2.72
CA TRP A 240 7.99 -0.32 3.70
C TRP A 240 9.37 -0.32 3.03
N ALA A 241 9.58 -1.18 2.04
CA ALA A 241 10.85 -1.28 1.32
C ALA A 241 11.16 0.01 0.54
N GLU A 242 10.17 0.58 -0.16
CA GLU A 242 10.31 1.83 -0.90
C GLU A 242 10.57 3.02 0.05
N GLY A 243 9.88 3.07 1.19
CA GLY A 243 10.14 4.08 2.22
C GLY A 243 11.57 3.99 2.78
N LYS A 244 12.04 2.77 3.08
CA LYS A 244 13.42 2.53 3.52
C LYS A 244 14.43 2.92 2.47
N TRP A 245 14.21 2.53 1.21
CA TRP A 245 15.09 2.88 0.11
C TRP A 245 15.20 4.41 -0.07
N ALA A 246 14.08 5.13 -0.03
CA ALA A 246 14.07 6.58 -0.12
C ALA A 246 14.84 7.25 1.05
N GLU A 247 14.68 6.73 2.27
CA GLU A 247 15.43 7.21 3.44
C GLU A 247 16.95 7.02 3.27
N GLU A 248 17.39 5.86 2.80
CA GLU A 248 18.81 5.56 2.59
C GLU A 248 19.41 6.43 1.48
N VAL A 249 18.72 6.57 0.34
CA VAL A 249 19.17 7.43 -0.77
C VAL A 249 19.32 8.88 -0.33
N THR A 250 18.37 9.41 0.46
CA THR A 250 18.48 10.77 1.00
C THR A 250 19.66 10.89 1.96
N ARG A 251 19.90 9.89 2.82
CA ARG A 251 21.05 9.89 3.73
C ARG A 251 22.38 9.89 2.98
N GLU A 252 22.52 9.05 1.96
CA GLU A 252 23.72 9.01 1.11
C GLU A 252 23.98 10.34 0.43
N ARG A 253 22.94 10.98 -0.12
CA ARG A 253 23.06 12.30 -0.77
C ARG A 253 23.49 13.40 0.19
N VAL A 254 22.95 13.39 1.42
CA VAL A 254 23.38 14.32 2.47
C VAL A 254 24.85 14.09 2.82
N ALA A 255 25.28 12.84 2.97
CA ALA A 255 26.68 12.51 3.26
C ALA A 255 27.62 12.98 2.14
N ILE A 256 27.24 12.78 0.87
CA ILE A 256 28.00 13.26 -0.29
C ILE A 256 28.10 14.79 -0.29
N LEU A 257 27.01 15.51 -0.02
CA LEU A 257 27.03 16.97 0.07
C LEU A 257 27.99 17.46 1.16
N GLN A 258 27.98 16.80 2.33
CA GLN A 258 28.90 17.12 3.43
C GLN A 258 30.36 16.85 3.04
N GLU A 259 30.65 15.71 2.40
CA GLU A 259 32.00 15.39 1.94
C GLU A 259 32.50 16.40 0.90
N MET A 260 31.66 16.76 -0.06
CA MET A 260 31.97 17.79 -1.06
C MET A 260 32.23 19.15 -0.42
N GLU A 261 31.46 19.53 0.61
CA GLU A 261 31.68 20.76 1.37
C GLU A 261 33.07 20.78 2.03
N GLN A 262 33.46 19.67 2.67
CA GLN A 262 34.79 19.55 3.29
C GLN A 262 35.92 19.63 2.26
N VAL A 263 35.74 19.00 1.09
CA VAL A 263 36.73 19.07 0.00
C VAL A 263 36.88 20.49 -0.53
N GLU A 264 35.78 21.25 -0.64
CA GLU A 264 35.82 22.65 -1.08
C GLU A 264 36.45 23.55 -0.01
N TYR A 265 36.17 23.35 1.29
CA TYR A 265 36.87 24.06 2.36
C TYR A 265 38.38 23.78 2.38
N ALA A 266 38.82 22.56 2.02
CA ALA A 266 40.23 22.22 1.95
C ALA A 266 40.98 22.81 0.73
N ARG A 267 40.24 23.38 -0.24
CA ARG A 267 40.78 24.01 -1.46
C ARG A 267 40.85 25.53 -1.38
N VAL A 268 40.10 26.12 -0.45
CA VAL A 268 40.10 27.55 -0.13
C VAL A 268 41.33 27.83 0.72
#